data_AF-A0A423WCF2-F1
#
_entry.id   AF-A0A423WCF2-F1
#
_cell.length_a   1.000
_cell.length_b   1.000
_cell.length_c   1.000
_cell.angle_alpha   90.00
_cell.angle_beta   90.00
_cell.angle_gamma   90.00
#
_symmetry.space_group_name_H-M   'P 1'
#
loop_
_entity.id
_entity.type
_entity.pdbx_description
1 polymer ?
#
loop_
_entity_poly.entity_id
_entity_poly.type
_entity_poly.pdbx_seq_one_letter_code
_entity_poly.pdbx_strand_id
1 'polypeptide(L)'
;MHILPFTLTALVLSIVGSTAVSAASNSNDGVPDASMYTDSNTNITFLGYANEGFHFGMALPADPKEDLIMQLVSPLKDGGGWGGVDFGEYMTGHLLLVAWPNTAKDNTVMVSPRIATGYEISDGANIYKANPITITQIPDGTFVNDTHVSATFVCGGCLNSDSFSGDDKTATFSYAYAYAAVDDPSDVDSRLSDHTANGEPYGPFDVTRVSDLGSSDYHGGECCCDWDCGWDGWRVVYRNGRHGGGNWFGVELWVELWVIIVG
;
A
#
# COMPACT_ATOMS: atom_id res chain seq x y z
N MET A 1 -16.69 33.60 -41.13
CA MET A 1 -15.40 32.93 -40.83
C MET A 1 -14.82 33.67 -39.63
N HIS A 2 -15.05 33.24 -38.37
CA HIS A 2 -14.25 32.23 -37.64
C HIS A 2 -12.76 32.45 -37.92
N ILE A 3 -11.94 32.88 -36.95
CA ILE A 3 -11.34 32.02 -35.91
C ILE A 3 -10.89 32.90 -34.72
N LEU A 4 -11.21 32.48 -33.49
CA LEU A 4 -10.57 32.95 -32.25
C LEU A 4 -9.27 32.16 -32.04
N PRO A 5 -8.14 32.77 -31.64
CA PRO A 5 -6.93 32.02 -31.31
C PRO A 5 -7.09 31.35 -29.94
N PHE A 6 -6.98 30.03 -29.94
CA PHE A 6 -7.01 29.18 -28.76
C PHE A 6 -5.84 29.50 -27.82
N THR A 7 -6.20 29.55 -26.54
CA THR A 7 -5.37 29.74 -25.36
C THR A 7 -4.43 28.57 -25.14
N LEU A 8 -3.13 28.91 -25.00
CA LEU A 8 -2.12 28.31 -24.12
C LEU A 8 -2.40 26.89 -23.59
N THR A 9 -1.96 25.87 -24.32
CA THR A 9 -1.80 24.51 -23.76
C THR A 9 -0.53 24.50 -22.91
N ALA A 10 -0.68 24.45 -21.59
CA ALA A 10 0.43 24.19 -20.69
C ALA A 10 0.92 22.76 -20.91
N LEU A 11 2.11 22.62 -21.46
CA LEU A 11 2.87 21.38 -21.49
C LEU A 11 3.27 21.04 -20.04
N VAL A 12 2.47 20.22 -19.36
CA VAL A 12 2.88 19.59 -18.10
C VAL A 12 3.88 18.50 -18.48
N LEU A 13 5.15 18.89 -18.49
CA LEU A 13 6.29 18.03 -18.75
C LEU A 13 6.53 17.16 -17.50
N SER A 14 6.12 15.89 -17.60
CA SER A 14 6.68 14.71 -16.94
C SER A 14 7.33 14.91 -15.56
N ILE A 15 6.60 14.59 -14.50
CA ILE A 15 7.20 14.13 -13.25
C ILE A 15 7.08 12.61 -13.23
N VAL A 16 7.86 11.94 -14.08
CA VAL A 16 8.31 10.60 -13.70
C VAL A 16 9.42 10.89 -12.69
N GLY A 17 9.06 10.94 -11.41
CA GLY A 17 10.05 10.82 -10.35
C GLY A 17 10.72 9.48 -10.59
N SER A 18 11.93 9.52 -11.16
CA SER A 18 12.75 8.33 -11.31
C SER A 18 13.14 7.90 -9.91
N THR A 19 12.33 7.05 -9.28
CA THR A 19 12.77 6.25 -8.15
C THR A 19 13.81 5.29 -8.72
N ALA A 20 15.05 5.45 -8.27
CA ALA A 20 16.00 4.36 -8.39
C ALA A 20 15.47 3.25 -7.48
N VAL A 21 14.63 2.37 -8.03
CA VAL A 21 14.41 1.06 -7.44
C VAL A 21 15.74 0.36 -7.60
N SER A 22 16.45 0.13 -6.50
CA SER A 22 17.63 -0.74 -6.53
C SER A 22 17.17 -2.07 -7.10
N ALA A 23 17.84 -2.55 -8.15
CA ALA A 23 17.52 -3.86 -8.71
C ALA A 23 17.54 -4.89 -7.57
N ALA A 24 16.49 -5.72 -7.51
CA ALA A 24 16.48 -6.88 -6.63
C ALA A 24 17.81 -7.64 -6.81
N SER A 25 18.56 -7.85 -5.73
CA SER A 25 19.66 -8.81 -5.78
C SER A 25 19.04 -10.20 -5.91
N ASN A 26 19.58 -11.04 -6.77
CA ASN A 26 19.20 -12.45 -6.71
C ASN A 26 19.82 -13.04 -5.45
N SER A 27 19.01 -13.65 -4.60
CA SER A 27 19.49 -14.44 -3.48
C SER A 27 20.18 -15.72 -4.02
N ASN A 28 20.82 -16.50 -3.15
CA ASN A 28 21.56 -17.70 -3.57
C ASN A 28 20.67 -18.83 -4.10
N ASP A 29 19.35 -18.75 -3.91
CA ASP A 29 18.38 -19.74 -4.38
C ASP A 29 17.68 -19.33 -5.70
N GLY A 30 17.96 -18.12 -6.21
CA GLY A 30 17.40 -17.62 -7.46
C GLY A 30 16.07 -16.88 -7.32
N VAL A 31 15.56 -16.72 -6.09
CA VAL A 31 14.43 -15.83 -5.79
C VAL A 31 14.95 -14.39 -5.67
N PRO A 32 14.27 -13.39 -6.24
CA PRO A 32 14.70 -12.00 -6.11
C PRO A 32 14.51 -11.47 -4.68
N ASP A 33 15.48 -10.73 -4.16
CA ASP A 33 15.39 -10.06 -2.86
C ASP A 33 14.72 -8.68 -2.98
N ALA A 34 13.87 -8.36 -2.02
CA ALA A 34 13.41 -7.02 -1.77
C ALA A 34 14.57 -6.11 -1.31
N SER A 35 14.49 -4.82 -1.65
CA SER A 35 15.48 -3.81 -1.29
C SER A 35 14.82 -2.53 -0.80
N MET A 36 15.59 -1.72 -0.06
CA MET A 36 15.08 -0.47 0.48
C MET A 36 14.89 0.58 -0.62
N TYR A 37 13.76 1.29 -0.59
CA TYR A 37 13.52 2.49 -1.39
C TYR A 37 12.67 3.50 -0.61
N THR A 38 12.79 4.78 -0.96
CA THR A 38 11.94 5.84 -0.41
C THR A 38 10.93 6.26 -1.46
N ASP A 39 9.65 6.13 -1.13
CA ASP A 39 8.56 6.58 -1.99
C ASP A 39 8.51 8.13 -2.01
N SER A 40 8.53 8.73 -3.19
CA SER A 40 8.61 10.18 -3.32
C SER A 40 7.31 10.92 -2.99
N ASN A 41 6.17 10.23 -3.01
CA ASN A 41 4.87 10.86 -2.77
C ASN A 41 4.58 10.95 -1.27
N THR A 42 4.93 9.91 -0.52
CA THR A 42 4.68 9.75 0.92
C THR A 42 5.91 10.04 1.77
N ASN A 43 7.10 10.03 1.17
CA ASN A 43 8.40 10.10 1.86
C ASN A 43 8.63 8.94 2.86
N ILE A 44 7.90 7.83 2.72
CA ILE A 44 8.09 6.63 3.54
C ILE A 44 9.18 5.77 2.91
N THR A 45 10.08 5.26 3.74
CA THR A 45 11.06 4.27 3.32
C THR A 45 10.48 2.86 3.51
N PHE A 46 10.43 2.10 2.42
CA PHE A 46 9.88 0.75 2.35
C PHE A 46 10.98 -0.27 2.06
N LEU A 47 10.80 -1.49 2.56
CA LEU A 47 11.39 -2.68 1.97
C LEU A 47 10.51 -3.11 0.80
N GLY A 48 11.05 -3.12 -0.41
CA GLY A 48 10.26 -3.21 -1.62
C GLY A 48 10.76 -4.18 -2.66
N TYR A 49 9.82 -4.62 -3.49
CA TYR A 49 10.07 -5.45 -4.64
C TYR A 49 9.35 -4.85 -5.86
N ALA A 50 9.93 -5.02 -7.04
CA ALA A 50 9.33 -4.55 -8.27
C ALA A 50 9.58 -5.54 -9.41
N ASN A 51 8.53 -5.81 -10.20
CA ASN A 51 8.66 -6.58 -11.43
C ASN A 51 7.57 -6.20 -12.45
N GLU A 52 7.99 -5.93 -13.68
CA GLU A 52 7.10 -5.72 -14.85
C GLU A 52 5.90 -4.76 -14.59
N GLY A 53 6.11 -3.70 -13.81
CA GLY A 53 5.11 -2.69 -13.48
C GLY A 53 4.34 -2.94 -12.18
N PHE A 54 4.47 -4.12 -11.58
CA PHE A 54 4.07 -4.36 -10.19
C PHE A 54 5.14 -3.84 -9.23
N HIS A 55 4.71 -3.17 -8.16
CA HIS A 55 5.56 -2.76 -7.05
C HIS A 55 4.91 -3.10 -5.70
N PHE A 56 5.72 -3.62 -4.81
CA PHE A 56 5.42 -3.89 -3.42
C PHE A 56 6.30 -3.02 -2.53
N GLY A 57 5.76 -2.54 -1.42
CA GLY A 57 6.50 -1.94 -0.32
C GLY A 57 5.89 -2.34 1.01
N MET A 58 6.75 -2.57 2.01
CA MET A 58 6.31 -2.71 3.40
C MET A 58 7.21 -1.92 4.34
N ALA A 59 6.61 -1.35 5.38
CA ALA A 59 7.31 -0.72 6.48
C ALA A 59 6.69 -1.19 7.80
N LEU A 60 7.56 -1.54 8.74
CA LEU A 60 7.18 -2.08 10.04
C LEU A 60 7.50 -1.06 11.13
N PRO A 61 6.73 -1.04 12.24
CA PRO A 61 7.16 -0.32 13.43
C PRO A 61 8.42 -0.96 14.02
N ALA A 62 9.09 -0.24 14.93
CA ALA A 62 10.23 -0.75 15.68
C ALA A 62 9.90 -2.00 16.52
N ASP A 63 8.67 -2.09 17.03
CA ASP A 63 8.12 -3.26 17.75
C ASP A 63 6.84 -3.75 17.04
N PRO A 64 6.97 -4.52 15.95
CA PRO A 64 5.84 -4.97 15.15
C PRO A 64 5.04 -6.06 15.87
N LYS A 65 3.81 -5.70 16.22
CA LYS A 65 2.85 -6.62 16.83
C LYS A 65 1.86 -7.13 15.80
N GLU A 66 0.94 -6.27 15.39
CA GLU A 66 -0.19 -6.63 14.54
C GLU A 66 -0.24 -5.82 13.24
N ASP A 67 0.45 -4.68 13.21
CA ASP A 67 0.24 -3.64 12.19
C ASP A 67 1.51 -3.39 11.37
N LEU A 68 1.30 -3.03 10.11
CA LEU A 68 2.34 -2.60 9.18
C LEU A 68 1.79 -1.63 8.14
N ILE A 69 2.68 -0.87 7.50
CA ILE A 69 2.33 -0.05 6.34
C ILE A 69 2.66 -0.87 5.09
N MET A 70 1.75 -0.85 4.12
CA MET A 70 1.87 -1.56 2.85
C MET A 70 1.72 -0.58 1.70
N GLN A 71 2.47 -0.82 0.62
CA GLN A 71 2.26 -0.21 -0.69
C GLN A 71 2.10 -1.32 -1.73
N LEU A 72 1.03 -1.24 -2.52
CA LEU A 72 0.79 -2.06 -3.71
C LEU A 72 0.58 -1.14 -4.89
N VAL A 73 1.43 -1.23 -5.90
CA VAL A 73 1.26 -0.57 -7.20
C VAL A 73 1.14 -1.63 -8.26
N SER A 74 0.05 -1.61 -9.01
CA SER A 74 -0.22 -2.64 -10.02
C SER A 74 -0.58 -2.00 -11.36
N PRO A 75 -0.10 -2.57 -12.47
CA PRO A 75 -0.40 -2.02 -13.78
C PRO A 75 -1.87 -2.27 -14.14
N LEU A 76 -2.44 -1.34 -14.90
CA LEU A 76 -3.80 -1.38 -15.39
C LEU A 76 -3.80 -1.44 -16.91
N LYS A 77 -4.88 -2.01 -17.46
CA LYS A 77 -5.20 -1.97 -18.88
C LYS A 77 -6.58 -1.35 -19.05
N ASP A 78 -6.64 -0.29 -19.85
CA ASP A 78 -7.88 0.46 -20.09
C ASP A 78 -8.57 0.92 -18.78
N GLY A 79 -7.77 1.28 -17.77
CA GLY A 79 -8.23 1.68 -16.44
C GLY A 79 -8.72 0.54 -15.53
N GLY A 80 -8.66 -0.72 -15.99
CA GLY A 80 -9.05 -1.91 -15.25
C GLY A 80 -7.87 -2.82 -14.89
N GLY A 81 -8.08 -3.64 -13.86
CA GLY A 81 -7.10 -4.60 -13.37
C GLY A 81 -7.09 -4.67 -11.85
N TRP A 82 -6.28 -5.59 -11.33
CA TRP A 82 -6.03 -5.73 -9.90
C TRP A 82 -4.61 -6.28 -9.69
N GLY A 83 -4.05 -6.06 -8.51
CA GLY A 83 -2.86 -6.80 -8.09
C GLY A 83 -2.81 -6.99 -6.59
N GLY A 84 -2.03 -7.97 -6.15
CA GLY A 84 -1.97 -8.34 -4.75
C GLY A 84 -0.68 -9.05 -4.37
N VAL A 85 -0.55 -9.22 -3.06
CA VAL A 85 0.56 -9.92 -2.42
C VAL A 85 0.00 -11.01 -1.51
N ASP A 86 0.69 -12.14 -1.48
CA ASP A 86 0.54 -13.25 -0.53
C ASP A 86 1.68 -13.17 0.49
N PHE A 87 1.36 -13.30 1.78
CA PHE A 87 2.35 -13.31 2.84
C PHE A 87 3.11 -14.65 3.00
N GLY A 88 3.04 -15.51 1.99
CA GLY A 88 3.83 -16.72 1.80
C GLY A 88 4.24 -16.95 0.33
N GLU A 89 4.86 -18.11 0.08
CA GLU A 89 5.39 -18.50 -1.23
C GLU A 89 4.29 -19.01 -2.19
N TYR A 90 3.17 -19.48 -1.66
CA TYR A 90 2.09 -20.09 -2.44
C TYR A 90 0.77 -19.38 -2.17
N MET A 91 -0.06 -19.25 -3.20
CA MET A 91 -1.37 -18.57 -3.12
C MET A 91 -2.26 -19.06 -1.96
N THR A 92 -2.14 -20.33 -1.56
CA THR A 92 -3.03 -20.95 -0.58
C THR A 92 -2.44 -20.95 0.82
N GLY A 93 -3.28 -20.66 1.83
CA GLY A 93 -2.94 -20.85 3.23
C GLY A 93 -2.43 -19.59 3.96
N HIS A 94 -2.26 -18.48 3.24
CA HIS A 94 -1.81 -17.22 3.82
C HIS A 94 -2.80 -16.08 3.56
N LEU A 95 -2.67 -15.03 4.38
CA LEU A 95 -3.35 -13.76 4.19
C LEU A 95 -2.82 -13.11 2.91
N LEU A 96 -3.76 -12.77 2.05
CA LEU A 96 -3.57 -12.06 0.80
C LEU A 96 -4.06 -10.62 0.97
N LEU A 97 -3.36 -9.65 0.38
CA LEU A 97 -3.84 -8.28 0.26
C LEU A 97 -3.93 -7.91 -1.21
N VAL A 98 -5.12 -7.54 -1.67
CA VAL A 98 -5.40 -7.25 -3.07
C VAL A 98 -5.94 -5.84 -3.21
N ALA A 99 -5.48 -5.11 -4.23
CA ALA A 99 -5.94 -3.76 -4.54
C ALA A 99 -6.39 -3.61 -6.00
N TRP A 100 -7.41 -2.77 -6.22
CA TRP A 100 -7.91 -2.42 -7.55
C TRP A 100 -8.58 -1.03 -7.57
N PRO A 101 -8.74 -0.41 -8.74
CA PRO A 101 -9.53 0.81 -8.90
C PRO A 101 -11.00 0.56 -8.54
N ASN A 102 -11.56 1.34 -7.63
CA ASN A 102 -13.01 1.37 -7.43
C ASN A 102 -13.63 2.32 -8.46
N THR A 103 -14.00 1.78 -9.63
CA THR A 103 -14.55 2.58 -10.73
C THR A 103 -15.96 3.10 -10.49
N ALA A 104 -16.62 2.72 -9.39
CA ALA A 104 -17.91 3.29 -8.99
C ALA A 104 -17.76 4.63 -8.23
N LYS A 105 -16.54 4.95 -7.79
CA LYS A 105 -16.20 6.21 -7.11
C LYS A 105 -14.89 6.75 -7.70
N ASP A 106 -14.99 7.85 -8.43
CA ASP A 106 -13.86 8.45 -9.14
C ASP A 106 -12.59 8.53 -8.28
N ASN A 107 -11.49 8.00 -8.82
CA ASN A 107 -10.14 8.05 -8.24
C ASN A 107 -10.01 7.41 -6.85
N THR A 108 -10.86 6.44 -6.52
CA THR A 108 -10.72 5.68 -5.27
C THR A 108 -10.15 4.29 -5.52
N VAL A 109 -9.44 3.79 -4.51
CA VAL A 109 -8.81 2.47 -4.54
C VAL A 109 -9.52 1.58 -3.53
N MET A 110 -9.82 0.35 -3.92
CA MET A 110 -10.29 -0.69 -3.02
C MET A 110 -9.09 -1.53 -2.57
N VAL A 111 -9.08 -1.94 -1.30
CA VAL A 111 -8.12 -2.90 -0.76
C VAL A 111 -8.93 -3.97 -0.04
N SER A 112 -8.65 -5.23 -0.34
CA SER A 112 -9.40 -6.37 0.18
C SER A 112 -8.47 -7.43 0.75
N PRO A 113 -8.57 -7.71 2.05
CA PRO A 113 -7.94 -8.86 2.69
C PRO A 113 -8.61 -10.16 2.23
N ARG A 114 -7.81 -11.10 1.70
CA ARG A 114 -8.28 -12.38 1.16
C ARG A 114 -7.53 -13.57 1.77
N ILE A 115 -8.04 -14.77 1.54
CA ILE A 115 -7.33 -16.03 1.79
C ILE A 115 -7.76 -17.04 0.74
N ALA A 116 -6.81 -17.85 0.27
CA ALA A 116 -7.11 -18.97 -0.62
C ALA A 116 -6.94 -20.32 0.03
N THR A 117 -7.86 -21.22 -0.31
CA THR A 117 -7.88 -22.63 0.12
C THR A 117 -7.69 -23.61 -1.04
N GLY A 118 -7.69 -23.09 -2.27
CA GLY A 118 -7.40 -23.80 -3.50
C GLY A 118 -7.03 -22.82 -4.62
N TYR A 119 -6.84 -23.34 -5.83
CA TYR A 119 -6.44 -22.55 -7.02
C TYR A 119 -7.60 -22.27 -7.98
N GLU A 120 -8.75 -22.91 -7.76
CA GLU A 120 -9.95 -22.67 -8.55
C GLU A 120 -10.65 -21.39 -8.10
N ILE A 121 -11.33 -20.69 -9.01
CA ILE A 121 -12.02 -19.43 -8.72
C ILE A 121 -13.01 -19.53 -7.53
N SER A 122 -13.63 -20.70 -7.31
CA SER A 122 -14.57 -20.91 -6.19
C SER A 122 -13.91 -20.95 -4.81
N ASP A 123 -12.67 -21.44 -4.73
CA ASP A 123 -11.96 -21.69 -3.47
C ASP A 123 -10.61 -20.93 -3.40
N GLY A 124 -10.36 -20.07 -4.40
CA GLY A 124 -9.24 -19.16 -4.53
C GLY A 124 -9.32 -18.03 -3.52
N ALA A 125 -9.06 -16.79 -3.93
CA ALA A 125 -8.95 -15.63 -3.04
C ALA A 125 -10.31 -15.12 -2.50
N ASN A 126 -10.91 -15.85 -1.55
CA ASN A 126 -12.13 -15.45 -0.85
C ASN A 126 -11.87 -14.37 0.21
N ILE A 127 -12.89 -13.59 0.58
CA ILE A 127 -12.73 -12.57 1.65
C ILE A 127 -12.23 -13.19 2.95
N TYR A 128 -11.21 -12.57 3.54
CA TYR A 128 -10.62 -13.02 4.80
C TYR A 128 -11.54 -12.70 5.99
N LYS A 129 -11.80 -13.71 6.83
CA LYS A 129 -12.69 -13.59 8.00
C LYS A 129 -12.12 -14.18 9.29
N ALA A 130 -10.91 -14.74 9.25
CA ALA A 130 -10.36 -15.46 10.40
C ALA A 130 -9.91 -14.50 11.51
N ASN A 131 -9.37 -13.33 11.16
CA ASN A 131 -9.03 -12.26 12.09
C ASN A 131 -9.58 -10.91 11.61
N PRO A 132 -9.92 -9.97 12.51
CA PRO A 132 -10.31 -8.61 12.14
C PRO A 132 -9.15 -7.88 11.47
N ILE A 133 -9.38 -7.36 10.27
CA ILE A 133 -8.42 -6.54 9.54
C ILE A 133 -8.98 -5.13 9.37
N THR A 134 -8.14 -4.11 9.58
CA THR A 134 -8.47 -2.72 9.29
C THR A 134 -7.55 -2.17 8.22
N ILE A 135 -8.12 -1.40 7.28
CA ILE A 135 -7.37 -0.74 6.22
C ILE A 135 -7.58 0.76 6.35
N THR A 136 -6.49 1.49 6.58
CA THR A 136 -6.50 2.96 6.62
C THR A 136 -5.58 3.50 5.52
N GLN A 137 -6.17 4.09 4.49
CA GLN A 137 -5.41 4.63 3.36
C GLN A 137 -4.54 5.82 3.76
N ILE A 138 -3.33 5.87 3.20
CA ILE A 138 -2.42 7.02 3.20
C ILE A 138 -2.67 7.76 1.87
N PRO A 139 -3.38 8.90 1.89
CA PRO A 139 -3.87 9.53 0.66
C PRO A 139 -2.78 9.88 -0.34
N ASP A 140 -1.62 10.35 0.13
CA ASP A 140 -0.54 10.80 -0.75
C ASP A 140 0.07 9.65 -1.59
N GLY A 141 -0.03 8.41 -1.11
CA GLY A 141 0.40 7.20 -1.82
C GLY A 141 -0.74 6.40 -2.45
N THR A 142 -1.98 6.90 -2.40
CA THR A 142 -3.17 6.17 -2.85
C THR A 142 -3.88 6.91 -3.98
N PHE A 143 -3.80 6.37 -5.19
CA PHE A 143 -4.38 6.99 -6.38
C PHE A 143 -4.57 5.99 -7.53
N VAL A 144 -5.39 6.37 -8.51
CA VAL A 144 -5.57 5.65 -9.77
C VAL A 144 -5.21 6.60 -10.92
N ASN A 145 -4.49 6.09 -11.92
CA ASN A 145 -4.32 6.77 -13.21
C ASN A 145 -4.56 5.78 -14.36
N ASP A 146 -4.38 6.22 -15.61
CA ASP A 146 -4.66 5.42 -16.81
C ASP A 146 -3.86 4.10 -16.89
N THR A 147 -2.73 4.03 -16.19
CA THR A 147 -1.75 2.93 -16.31
C THR A 147 -1.54 2.15 -15.03
N HIS A 148 -1.87 2.69 -13.86
CA HIS A 148 -1.60 2.06 -12.57
C HIS A 148 -2.67 2.39 -11.51
N VAL A 149 -2.88 1.44 -10.63
CA VAL A 149 -3.46 1.66 -9.30
C VAL A 149 -2.34 1.65 -8.28
N SER A 150 -2.32 2.63 -7.38
CA SER A 150 -1.42 2.70 -6.21
C SER A 150 -2.26 2.69 -4.95
N ALA A 151 -2.00 1.74 -4.05
CA ALA A 151 -2.62 1.64 -2.73
C ALA A 151 -1.53 1.70 -1.67
N THR A 152 -1.47 2.78 -0.90
CA THR A 152 -0.60 2.87 0.29
C THR A 152 -1.47 2.97 1.53
N PHE A 153 -1.29 2.08 2.51
CA PHE A 153 -2.21 1.99 3.65
C PHE A 153 -1.55 1.39 4.89
N VAL A 154 -2.08 1.75 6.05
CA VAL A 154 -1.87 1.00 7.30
C VAL A 154 -2.79 -0.21 7.29
N CYS A 155 -2.20 -1.39 7.46
CA CYS A 155 -2.87 -2.68 7.55
C CYS A 155 -2.86 -3.12 9.00
N GLY A 156 -3.95 -2.84 9.72
CA GLY A 156 -4.07 -3.21 11.14
C GLY A 156 -4.56 -4.64 11.31
N GLY A 157 -3.90 -5.43 12.16
CA GLY A 157 -4.20 -6.85 12.37
C GLY A 157 -3.61 -7.81 11.32
N CYS A 158 -2.76 -7.32 10.42
CA CYS A 158 -2.24 -8.07 9.27
C CYS A 158 -1.00 -8.92 9.60
N LEU A 159 -0.36 -8.69 10.74
CA LEU A 159 0.59 -9.62 11.34
C LEU A 159 -0.18 -10.55 12.29
N ASN A 160 -0.54 -11.73 11.80
CA ASN A 160 -1.36 -12.70 12.52
C ASN A 160 -0.96 -14.14 12.15
N SER A 161 -1.72 -15.13 12.63
CA SER A 161 -1.41 -16.57 12.43
C SER A 161 -1.41 -17.04 10.98
N ASP A 162 -2.09 -16.32 10.08
CA ASP A 162 -2.16 -16.63 8.65
C ASP A 162 -1.18 -15.78 7.83
N SER A 163 -0.30 -15.03 8.49
CA SER A 163 0.70 -14.13 7.88
C SER A 163 2.09 -14.46 8.42
N PHE A 164 3.07 -13.61 8.10
CA PHE A 164 4.40 -13.67 8.69
C PHE A 164 4.42 -13.03 10.09
N SER A 165 5.41 -13.41 10.90
CA SER A 165 5.59 -12.88 12.25
C SER A 165 6.30 -11.51 12.24
N GLY A 166 5.89 -10.66 13.17
CA GLY A 166 6.63 -9.45 13.53
C GLY A 166 8.10 -9.71 13.94
N ASP A 167 8.46 -10.93 14.33
CA ASP A 167 9.84 -11.27 14.72
C ASP A 167 10.68 -11.86 13.59
N ASP A 168 10.07 -12.23 12.47
CA ASP A 168 10.74 -12.93 11.37
C ASP A 168 11.85 -12.07 10.77
N LYS A 169 13.02 -12.69 10.58
CA LYS A 169 14.19 -12.04 9.95
C LYS A 169 14.17 -12.17 8.44
N THR A 170 13.50 -13.19 7.94
CA THR A 170 13.36 -13.52 6.53
C THR A 170 11.96 -14.07 6.32
N ALA A 171 11.31 -13.68 5.23
CA ALA A 171 10.08 -14.29 4.75
C ALA A 171 10.10 -14.33 3.22
N THR A 172 9.38 -15.26 2.62
CA THR A 172 9.16 -15.30 1.18
C THR A 172 7.70 -14.95 0.93
N PHE A 173 7.47 -13.92 0.13
CA PHE A 173 6.15 -13.48 -0.28
C PHE A 173 5.97 -13.76 -1.76
N SER A 174 4.74 -13.67 -2.23
CA SER A 174 4.45 -13.79 -3.67
C SER A 174 3.56 -12.65 -4.13
N TYR A 175 3.75 -12.23 -5.37
CA TYR A 175 2.86 -11.26 -6.00
C TYR A 175 2.13 -11.88 -7.18
N ALA A 176 1.00 -11.28 -7.51
CA ALA A 176 0.27 -11.53 -8.75
C ALA A 176 -0.53 -10.28 -9.14
N TYR A 177 -0.76 -10.09 -10.43
CA TYR A 177 -1.68 -9.09 -10.93
C TYR A 177 -2.38 -9.59 -12.20
N ALA A 178 -3.52 -8.99 -12.52
CA ALA A 178 -4.22 -9.26 -13.77
C ALA A 178 -4.71 -7.96 -14.41
N TYR A 179 -4.70 -7.92 -15.73
CA TYR A 179 -5.26 -6.78 -16.49
C TYR A 179 -6.78 -6.82 -16.60
N ALA A 180 -7.40 -7.98 -16.38
CA ALA A 180 -8.85 -8.08 -16.34
C ALA A 180 -9.38 -7.38 -15.09
N ALA A 181 -10.34 -6.47 -15.29
CA ALA A 181 -11.02 -5.81 -14.18
C ALA A 181 -11.77 -6.82 -13.31
N VAL A 182 -11.91 -6.49 -12.02
CA VAL A 182 -12.75 -7.26 -11.10
C VAL A 182 -14.23 -7.11 -11.50
N ASP A 183 -15.05 -8.09 -11.11
CA ASP A 183 -16.47 -8.17 -11.46
C ASP A 183 -17.31 -6.97 -10.98
N ASP A 184 -17.20 -6.59 -9.71
CA ASP A 184 -17.83 -5.41 -9.11
C ASP A 184 -16.76 -4.56 -8.40
N PRO A 185 -16.23 -3.52 -9.06
CA PRO A 185 -15.18 -2.67 -8.48
C PRO A 185 -15.56 -1.98 -7.17
N SER A 186 -16.85 -1.91 -6.83
CA SER A 186 -17.35 -1.29 -5.61
C SER A 186 -17.52 -2.26 -4.43
N ASP A 187 -17.46 -3.56 -4.69
CA ASP A 187 -17.61 -4.62 -3.69
C ASP A 187 -16.25 -5.16 -3.25
N VAL A 188 -15.97 -5.07 -1.95
CA VAL A 188 -14.74 -5.59 -1.36
C VAL A 188 -14.63 -7.11 -1.49
N ASP A 189 -15.74 -7.83 -1.66
CA ASP A 189 -15.79 -9.27 -1.90
C ASP A 189 -15.90 -9.64 -3.40
N SER A 190 -15.70 -8.67 -4.30
CA SER A 190 -15.78 -8.90 -5.75
C SER A 190 -14.90 -10.07 -6.18
N ARG A 191 -15.40 -10.86 -7.14
CA ARG A 191 -14.61 -11.95 -7.74
C ARG A 191 -13.40 -11.38 -8.47
N LEU A 192 -12.24 -11.97 -8.23
CA LEU A 192 -11.00 -11.71 -8.97
C LEU A 192 -10.93 -12.63 -10.18
N SER A 193 -10.41 -12.11 -11.30
CA SER A 193 -10.06 -12.94 -12.44
C SER A 193 -8.84 -13.82 -12.14
N ASP A 194 -8.60 -14.84 -12.94
CA ASP A 194 -7.32 -15.57 -12.91
C ASP A 194 -6.18 -14.66 -13.39
N HIS A 195 -5.09 -14.58 -12.63
CA HIS A 195 -3.90 -13.79 -12.93
C HIS A 195 -2.97 -14.45 -13.96
N THR A 196 -3.27 -15.67 -14.40
CA THR A 196 -2.50 -16.37 -15.43
C THR A 196 -3.20 -16.33 -16.79
N ALA A 197 -4.44 -15.85 -16.85
CA ALA A 197 -5.31 -15.97 -18.01
C ALA A 197 -4.73 -15.33 -19.29
N ASN A 198 -3.92 -14.27 -19.18
CA ASN A 198 -3.28 -13.61 -20.31
C ASN A 198 -1.74 -13.63 -20.22
N GLY A 199 -1.18 -14.51 -19.38
CA GLY A 199 0.26 -14.63 -19.17
C GLY A 199 0.86 -13.49 -18.34
N GLU A 200 0.07 -12.86 -17.46
CA GLU A 200 0.58 -11.86 -16.54
C GLU A 200 1.61 -12.46 -15.56
N PRO A 201 2.70 -11.73 -15.23
CA PRO A 201 3.69 -12.12 -14.26
C PRO A 201 3.12 -12.36 -12.85
N TYR A 202 3.70 -13.36 -12.20
CA TYR A 202 3.51 -13.67 -10.80
C TYR A 202 4.77 -14.38 -10.30
N GLY A 203 4.96 -14.45 -9.00
CA GLY A 203 6.03 -15.27 -8.44
C GLY A 203 6.51 -14.83 -7.07
N PRO A 204 7.42 -15.60 -6.47
CA PRO A 204 7.96 -15.32 -5.16
C PRO A 204 9.03 -14.22 -5.21
N PHE A 205 9.19 -13.53 -4.08
CA PHE A 205 10.30 -12.66 -3.77
C PHE A 205 10.62 -12.75 -2.27
N ASP A 206 11.90 -12.63 -1.93
CA ASP A 206 12.36 -12.73 -0.56
C ASP A 206 12.38 -11.35 0.11
N VAL A 207 11.99 -11.35 1.37
CA VAL A 207 11.99 -10.18 2.25
C VAL A 207 12.94 -10.49 3.39
N THR A 208 14.15 -9.95 3.33
CA THR A 208 15.09 -10.00 4.44
C THR A 208 15.02 -8.71 5.24
N ARG A 209 14.65 -8.83 6.51
CA ARG A 209 14.71 -7.70 7.43
C ARG A 209 16.15 -7.28 7.62
N VAL A 210 16.49 -6.13 7.06
CA VAL A 210 17.65 -5.37 7.53
C VAL A 210 17.31 -4.86 8.93
N SER A 211 18.27 -4.86 9.85
CA SER A 211 18.13 -4.42 11.24
C SER A 211 17.51 -3.01 11.43
N ASP A 212 17.36 -2.27 10.34
CA ASP A 212 17.00 -0.86 10.29
C ASP A 212 15.55 -0.63 9.83
N LEU A 213 14.74 -1.68 9.69
CA LEU A 213 13.29 -1.55 9.39
C LEU A 213 12.47 -0.90 10.49
N GLY A 214 13.04 -0.72 11.69
CA GLY A 214 12.50 0.23 12.65
C GLY A 214 12.77 1.64 12.15
N SER A 215 12.08 2.08 11.10
CA SER A 215 12.23 3.46 10.65
C SER A 215 11.68 4.37 11.75
N SER A 216 12.43 5.43 12.04
CA SER A 216 11.92 6.56 12.82
C SER A 216 10.65 7.17 12.21
N ASP A 217 10.33 6.81 10.96
CA ASP A 217 9.21 7.33 10.17
C ASP A 217 7.89 6.58 10.44
N TYR A 218 7.90 5.47 11.19
CA TYR A 218 6.64 4.88 11.69
C TYR A 218 5.93 5.82 12.69
N HIS A 219 6.66 6.81 13.22
CA HIS A 219 6.05 7.99 13.82
C HIS A 219 5.59 8.90 12.69
N GLY A 220 4.27 9.00 12.48
CA GLY A 220 3.70 9.96 11.55
C GLY A 220 4.38 11.32 11.69
N GLY A 221 5.06 11.74 10.61
CA GLY A 221 5.86 12.95 10.45
C GLY A 221 6.09 13.83 11.68
N GLU A 222 7.24 13.65 12.34
CA GLU A 222 8.18 14.67 12.86
C GLU A 222 9.13 14.00 13.85
N CYS A 223 10.43 13.90 13.51
CA CYS A 223 11.57 14.09 14.42
C CYS A 223 12.90 14.00 13.65
N CYS A 224 13.21 15.05 12.89
CA CYS A 224 14.61 15.43 12.72
C CYS A 224 14.99 16.33 13.91
N CYS A 225 16.17 16.10 14.49
CA CYS A 225 16.85 16.86 15.57
C CYS A 225 16.62 16.37 17.03
N ASP A 226 17.52 15.49 17.48
CA ASP A 226 18.24 15.50 18.77
C ASP A 226 17.49 15.76 20.10
N TRP A 227 17.56 14.75 20.99
CA TRP A 227 17.24 14.65 22.44
C TRP A 227 15.77 14.67 22.93
N ASP A 228 15.42 13.58 23.63
CA ASP A 228 14.23 13.29 24.47
C ASP A 228 12.86 13.01 23.80
N CYS A 229 12.67 11.76 23.36
CA CYS A 229 11.33 11.19 23.13
C CYS A 229 10.86 10.40 24.36
N GLY A 230 10.16 11.10 25.26
CA GLY A 230 9.37 10.49 26.33
C GLY A 230 8.06 9.91 25.79
N TRP A 231 7.68 8.74 26.29
CA TRP A 231 6.44 8.04 26.02
C TRP A 231 5.26 8.84 26.54
N ASP A 232 4.36 9.31 25.65
CA ASP A 232 2.95 9.51 25.98
C ASP A 232 2.09 9.78 24.72
N GLY A 233 1.20 8.83 24.41
CA GLY A 233 -0.11 9.13 23.80
C GLY A 233 -0.17 9.20 22.27
N TRP A 234 -0.79 8.18 21.68
CA TRP A 234 -1.31 8.16 20.30
C TRP A 234 -2.18 9.41 20.01
N ARG A 235 -1.68 10.32 19.17
CA ARG A 235 -2.50 11.37 18.56
C ARG A 235 -1.92 11.79 17.21
N VAL A 236 -2.67 11.51 16.14
CA VAL A 236 -2.40 12.04 14.79
C VAL A 236 -2.80 13.51 14.78
N VAL A 237 -1.83 14.42 14.61
CA VAL A 237 -2.07 15.85 14.42
C VAL A 237 -1.62 16.23 13.01
N TYR A 238 -2.58 16.51 12.12
CA TYR A 238 -2.28 17.05 10.79
C TYR A 238 -1.84 18.52 10.91
N ARG A 239 -0.58 18.84 10.62
CA ARG A 239 -0.13 20.22 10.42
C ARG A 239 0.03 20.50 8.92
N ASN A 240 -0.74 21.47 8.43
CA ASN A 240 -0.58 22.03 7.10
C ASN A 240 0.64 22.96 7.08
N GLY A 241 1.79 22.47 6.60
CA GLY A 241 3.03 23.24 6.54
C GLY A 241 3.08 24.19 5.34
N ARG A 242 2.90 25.50 5.57
CA ARG A 242 3.38 26.54 4.65
C ARG A 242 4.51 27.30 5.34
N HIS A 243 5.73 27.17 4.82
CA HIS A 243 6.90 27.90 5.30
C HIS A 243 6.71 29.42 5.11
N GLY A 244 6.67 30.16 6.22
CA GLY A 244 6.68 31.62 6.22
C GLY A 244 6.58 32.14 7.65
N GLY A 245 7.69 32.64 8.19
CA GLY A 245 7.75 33.19 9.54
C GLY A 245 6.74 34.31 9.77
N GLY A 246 5.97 34.18 10.84
CA GLY A 246 5.05 35.21 11.32
C GLY A 246 4.18 34.64 12.45
N ASN A 247 4.22 35.29 13.61
CA ASN A 247 3.43 34.93 14.79
C ASN A 247 1.93 34.89 14.45
N TRP A 248 1.24 33.78 14.73
CA TRP A 248 -0.22 33.75 14.69
C TRP A 248 -0.83 32.94 15.83
N PHE A 249 -1.81 33.58 16.44
CA PHE A 249 -2.71 33.11 17.48
C PHE A 249 -3.44 31.82 17.04
N GLY A 250 -3.40 30.79 17.88
CA GLY A 250 -4.22 29.59 17.71
C GLY A 250 -5.67 29.89 18.04
N VAL A 251 -6.57 29.65 17.08
CA VAL A 251 -8.00 29.53 17.34
C VAL A 251 -8.26 28.03 17.52
N GLU A 252 -8.45 27.60 18.76
CA GLU A 252 -8.88 26.24 19.09
C GLU A 252 -10.33 26.03 18.61
N LEU A 253 -10.52 25.13 17.64
CA LEU A 253 -11.85 24.64 17.30
C LEU A 253 -12.11 23.35 18.09
N TRP A 254 -12.92 23.47 19.13
CA TRP A 254 -13.40 22.35 19.93
C TRP A 254 -14.51 21.63 19.15
N VAL A 255 -14.28 20.38 18.73
CA VAL A 255 -15.35 19.46 18.33
C VAL A 255 -15.49 18.44 19.45
N GLU A 256 -16.33 18.75 20.43
CA GLU A 256 -16.76 17.79 21.46
C GLU A 256 -17.75 16.80 20.83
N LEU A 257 -17.33 15.53 20.69
CA LEU A 257 -18.25 14.43 20.41
C LEU A 257 -18.78 13.91 21.75
N TRP A 258 -20.00 14.33 22.11
CA TRP A 258 -20.73 13.78 23.24
C TRP A 258 -21.15 12.33 22.94
N VAL A 259 -20.52 11.38 23.61
CA VAL A 259 -21.02 10.00 23.70
C VAL A 259 -22.20 10.00 24.67
N ILE A 260 -23.42 9.88 24.14
CA ILE A 260 -24.61 9.58 24.93
C ILE A 260 -24.68 8.05 25.07
N ILE A 261 -24.31 7.54 26.25
CA ILE A 261 -24.75 6.23 26.73
C ILE A 261 -26.09 6.45 27.46
N VAL A 262 -27.15 5.85 26.92
CA VAL A 262 -28.38 5.49 27.67
C VAL A 262 -28.61 4.04 27.23
N GLY A 263 -28.60 3.04 28.09
CA GLY A 263 -29.31 2.91 29.35
C GLY A 263 -30.30 1.78 29.17
#